data_AF-A0A932CLU3-F1
#
_entry.id   AF-A0A932CLU3-F1
#
_cell.length_a   1.000
_cell.length_b   1.000
_cell.length_c   1.000
_cell.angle_alpha   90.00
_cell.angle_beta   90.00
_cell.angle_gamma   90.00
#
_symmetry.space_group_name_H-M   'P 1'
#
loop_
_entity.id
_entity.type
_entity.pdbx_description
1 polymer ?
#
loop_
_entity_poly.entity_id
_entity_poly.type
_entity_poly.pdbx_seq_one_letter_code
_entity_poly.pdbx_strand_id
1 'polypeptide(L)'
;MPRIGPMELVIILVILLVIFGVGKLPQVGGAMGKAIREFRKGQSEVEAATRSEEEGPAAAPSPTPSSAKPSEDEEPARRTPNGNSPK
;
A
#
# COMPACT_ATOMS: atom_id res chain seq x y z
N MET A 1 6.26 -25.15 -20.36
CA MET A 1 6.64 -24.69 -19.00
C MET A 1 5.37 -24.56 -18.19
N PRO A 2 5.27 -25.20 -17.00
CA PRO A 2 4.12 -24.99 -16.13
C PRO A 2 4.01 -23.50 -15.81
N ARG A 3 2.88 -22.90 -16.12
CA ARG A 3 2.59 -21.51 -15.76
C ARG A 3 2.09 -21.57 -14.32
N ILE A 4 2.91 -21.11 -13.38
CA ILE A 4 2.43 -20.88 -12.00
C ILE A 4 1.49 -19.67 -12.09
N GLY A 5 0.20 -19.94 -12.30
CA GLY A 5 -0.84 -18.94 -12.30
C GLY A 5 -1.36 -18.68 -10.89
N PRO A 6 -2.15 -17.62 -10.70
CA PRO A 6 -2.88 -17.39 -9.46
C PRO A 6 -3.72 -18.61 -9.05
N MET A 7 -4.29 -19.33 -10.02
CA MET A 7 -5.10 -20.53 -9.78
C MET A 7 -4.27 -21.68 -9.19
N GLU A 8 -3.09 -22.00 -9.73
CA GLU A 8 -2.20 -23.03 -9.18
C GLU A 8 -1.73 -22.67 -7.76
N LEU A 9 -1.43 -21.39 -7.51
CA LEU A 9 -1.02 -20.93 -6.18
C LEU A 9 -2.14 -21.12 -5.15
N VAL A 10 -3.39 -20.83 -5.53
CA VAL A 10 -4.57 -21.08 -4.68
C VAL A 10 -4.73 -22.58 -4.38
N ILE A 11 -4.53 -23.47 -5.34
CA ILE A 11 -4.60 -24.93 -5.11
C ILE A 11 -3.56 -25.36 -4.07
N ILE A 12 -2.31 -24.89 -4.21
CA ILE A 12 -1.24 -25.18 -3.24
C ILE A 12 -1.60 -24.62 -1.86
N LEU A 13 -2.12 -23.40 -1.80
CA LEU A 13 -2.57 -22.77 -0.56
C LEU A 13 -3.64 -23.60 0.15
N VAL A 14 -4.63 -24.13 -0.59
CA VAL A 14 -5.67 -25.00 -0.04
C VAL A 14 -5.07 -26.27 0.55
N ILE A 15 -4.11 -26.91 -0.13
CA ILE A 15 -3.43 -28.11 0.40
C ILE A 15 -2.73 -27.78 1.73
N LEU A 16 -2.01 -26.66 1.79
CA LEU A 16 -1.35 -26.20 3.02
C LEU A 16 -2.36 -25.89 4.13
N LEU A 17 -3.51 -25.31 3.79
CA LEU A 17 -4.60 -25.04 4.73
C LEU A 17 -5.25 -26.32 5.26
N VAL A 18 -5.28 -27.41 4.50
CA VAL A 18 -5.77 -28.71 4.99
C VAL A 18 -4.79 -29.32 5.98
N ILE A 19 -3.48 -29.23 5.72
CA ILE A 19 -2.43 -29.78 6.60
C ILE A 19 -2.28 -28.94 7.88
N PHE A 20 -2.17 -27.62 7.74
CA PHE A 20 -1.92 -26.71 8.85
C PHE A 20 -3.20 -26.18 9.50
N GLY A 21 -4.33 -26.20 8.81
CA GLY A 21 -5.60 -25.60 9.25
C GLY A 21 -5.73 -24.12 8.89
N VAL A 22 -6.97 -23.67 8.67
CA VAL A 22 -7.31 -22.28 8.30
C VAL A 22 -6.96 -21.23 9.36
N GLY A 23 -6.85 -21.64 10.63
CA GLY A 23 -6.49 -20.74 11.73
C GLY A 23 -4.98 -20.47 11.87
N LYS A 24 -4.11 -21.37 11.37
CA LYS A 24 -2.66 -21.25 11.58
C LYS A 24 -2.00 -20.23 10.66
N LEU A 25 -2.46 -20.09 9.42
CA LEU A 25 -1.94 -19.10 8.48
C LEU A 25 -2.04 -17.65 8.97
N PRO A 26 -3.21 -17.14 9.40
CA PRO A 26 -3.32 -15.77 9.91
C PRO A 26 -2.57 -15.58 11.23
N GLN A 27 -2.50 -16.62 12.08
CA GLN A 27 -1.74 -16.57 13.33
C GLN A 27 -0.24 -16.38 13.07
N VAL A 28 0.34 -17.19 12.18
CA VAL A 28 1.76 -17.10 11.81
C VAL A 28 2.04 -15.83 11.00
N GLY A 29 1.19 -15.52 10.02
CA GLY A 29 1.30 -14.32 9.19
C GLY A 29 1.20 -13.03 9.99
N GLY A 30 0.35 -12.97 11.01
CA GLY A 30 0.22 -11.82 11.90
C GLY A 30 1.48 -11.58 12.74
N ALA A 31 2.08 -12.63 13.29
CA ALA A 31 3.33 -12.54 14.04
C ALA A 31 4.51 -12.16 13.13
N MET A 32 4.64 -12.82 11.98
CA MET A 32 5.67 -12.55 10.98
C MET A 32 5.54 -11.15 10.38
N GLY A 33 4.32 -10.68 10.12
CA GLY A 33 4.06 -9.33 9.62
C GLY A 33 4.45 -8.24 10.61
N LYS A 34 4.19 -8.44 11.91
CA LYS A 34 4.68 -7.54 12.97
C LYS A 34 6.21 -7.54 13.02
N ALA A 35 6.84 -8.70 13.00
CA ALA A 35 8.30 -8.82 13.00
C ALA A 35 8.93 -8.10 11.80
N ILE A 36 8.39 -8.29 10.58
CA ILE A 36 8.86 -7.61 9.38
C ILE A 36 8.66 -6.09 9.49
N ARG A 37 7.53 -5.64 10.05
CA ARG A 37 7.26 -4.20 10.24
C ARG A 37 8.26 -3.55 11.19
N GLU A 38 8.51 -4.16 12.35
CA GLU A 38 9.49 -3.65 13.31
C GLU A 38 10.92 -3.75 12.76
N PHE A 39 11.24 -4.81 12.01
CA PHE A 39 12.53 -4.95 11.32
C PHE A 39 12.75 -3.83 10.30
N ARG A 40 11.76 -3.55 9.43
CA ARG A 40 11.86 -2.45 8.46
C ARG A 40 11.98 -1.09 9.16
N LYS A 41 11.26 -0.88 10.26
CA LYS A 41 11.34 0.35 11.05
C LYS A 41 12.75 0.54 11.64
N GLY A 42 13.28 -0.48 12.31
CA GLY A 42 14.64 -0.45 12.85
C GLY A 42 15.69 -0.27 11.76
N GLN A 43 15.53 -0.91 10.60
CA GLN A 43 16.42 -0.73 9.45
C GLN A 43 16.42 0.73 8.95
N SER A 44 15.26 1.35 8.84
CA SER A 44 15.14 2.76 8.43
C SER A 44 15.73 3.73 9.47
N GLU A 45 15.58 3.45 10.76
CA GLU A 45 16.17 4.25 11.83
C GLU A 45 17.70 4.16 11.84
N VAL A 46 18.27 2.97 11.60
CA VAL A 46 19.71 2.76 11.46
C VAL A 46 20.26 3.46 10.22
N GLU A 47 19.57 3.35 9.07
CA GLU A 47 19.95 4.07 7.85
C GLU A 47 19.92 5.59 8.05
N ALA A 48 18.90 6.11 8.75
CA ALA A 48 18.81 7.53 9.09
C ALA A 48 19.92 7.96 10.07
N ALA A 49 20.27 7.14 11.06
CA ALA A 49 21.36 7.43 12.00
C ALA A 49 22.72 7.45 11.29
N THR A 50 23.01 6.45 10.45
CA THR A 50 24.23 6.40 9.64
C THR A 50 24.31 7.55 8.63
N ARG A 51 23.18 8.03 8.11
CA ARG A 51 23.12 9.20 7.22
C ARG A 51 23.21 10.55 7.95
N SER A 52 22.96 10.59 9.26
CA SER A 52 22.97 11.84 10.04
C SER A 52 24.35 12.22 10.60
N GLU A 53 25.35 11.35 10.47
CA GLU A 53 26.75 11.64 10.82
C GLU A 53 27.55 12.27 9.67
N GLU A 54 26.95 12.40 8.47
CA GLU A 54 27.50 13.13 7.33
C GLU A 54 26.39 14.02 6.72
N GLU A 55 26.51 15.34 6.95
CA GLU A 55 25.58 16.43 6.55
C GLU A 55 24.42 16.79 7.50
N GLY A 56 24.42 18.08 7.86
CA GLY A 56 23.51 18.72 8.79
C GLY A 56 22.07 18.91 8.26
N PRO A 57 21.21 19.53 9.09
CA PRO A 57 19.76 19.41 8.99
C PRO A 57 19.19 20.16 7.79
N ALA A 58 18.71 19.43 6.80
CA ALA A 58 17.80 19.96 5.79
C ALA A 58 16.66 18.99 5.47
N ALA A 59 15.45 19.52 5.61
CA ALA A 59 14.18 19.05 5.07
C ALA A 59 13.47 17.89 5.79
N ALA A 60 12.51 18.27 6.64
CA ALA A 60 11.33 17.48 6.94
C ALA A 60 10.61 17.08 5.63
N PRO A 61 10.34 15.78 5.38
CA PRO A 61 9.42 15.41 4.32
C PRO A 61 7.99 15.55 4.86
N SER A 62 7.28 16.58 4.40
CA SER A 62 5.81 16.60 4.44
C SER A 62 5.28 15.33 3.76
N PRO A 63 4.51 14.46 4.44
CA PRO A 63 3.76 13.43 3.75
C PRO A 63 2.56 14.09 3.08
N THR A 64 2.68 14.47 1.82
CA THR A 64 1.51 14.68 0.97
C THR A 64 0.98 13.29 0.59
N PRO A 65 -0.21 12.87 1.04
CA PRO A 65 -0.76 11.58 0.67
C PRO A 65 -1.13 11.59 -0.82
N SER A 66 -0.30 10.95 -1.63
CA SER A 66 -0.60 10.59 -3.02
C SER A 66 -1.06 9.14 -3.10
N SER A 67 -2.36 8.95 -2.86
CA SER A 67 -3.19 7.78 -3.19
C SER A 67 -4.61 8.22 -2.84
N ALA A 68 -5.63 8.19 -3.69
CA ALA A 68 -5.99 7.40 -4.85
C ALA A 68 -7.22 8.11 -5.47
N LYS A 69 -7.72 7.92 -6.68
CA LYS A 69 -7.34 7.33 -7.98
C LYS A 69 -8.53 7.74 -8.90
N PRO A 70 -8.34 7.87 -10.23
CA PRO A 70 -9.31 8.38 -11.20
C PRO A 70 -10.65 7.63 -11.28
N SER A 71 -11.70 8.36 -11.63
CA SER A 71 -12.98 7.84 -12.11
C SER A 71 -13.51 8.83 -13.15
N GLU A 72 -13.17 8.55 -14.40
CA GLU A 72 -13.92 9.01 -15.57
C GLU A 72 -15.24 8.23 -15.58
N ASP A 73 -16.37 8.91 -15.42
CA ASP A 73 -17.68 8.47 -15.90
C ASP A 73 -18.55 9.72 -16.17
N GLU A 74 -19.14 9.76 -17.37
CA GLU A 74 -20.26 10.59 -17.85
C GLU A 74 -20.05 12.13 -18.01
N GLU A 75 -19.66 12.62 -19.18
CA GLU A 75 -20.46 12.93 -20.40
C GLU A 75 -20.95 14.41 -20.44
N PRO A 76 -20.75 15.15 -21.56
CA PRO A 76 -20.69 16.60 -21.60
C PRO A 76 -22.06 17.23 -21.85
N ALA A 77 -22.49 18.14 -20.96
CA ALA A 77 -23.69 18.92 -21.21
C ALA A 77 -23.55 20.36 -20.71
N ARG A 78 -23.30 21.25 -21.68
CA ARG A 78 -23.86 22.60 -21.79
C ARG A 78 -23.70 23.52 -20.57
N ARG A 79 -22.68 24.37 -20.67
CA ARG A 79 -22.74 25.74 -20.15
C ARG A 79 -24.01 26.42 -20.66
N THR A 80 -25.00 26.64 -19.80
CA THR A 80 -25.92 27.78 -19.97
C THR A 80 -25.39 28.92 -19.10
N PRO A 81 -25.01 30.07 -19.68
CA PRO A 81 -24.79 31.27 -18.89
C PRO A 81 -26.18 31.80 -18.52
N ASN A 82 -26.63 31.55 -17.28
CA ASN A 82 -27.84 32.17 -16.77
C ASN A 82 -27.49 33.56 -16.22
N GLY A 83 -28.08 34.57 -16.84
CA GLY A 83 -27.89 35.98 -16.54
C GLY A 83 -28.61 36.38 -15.26
N ASN A 84 -27.88 37.03 -14.37
CA ASN A 84 -28.44 37.72 -13.21
C ASN A 84 -27.96 39.17 -13.26
N SER A 85 -28.72 40.01 -13.96
CA SER A 85 -28.54 41.46 -13.98
C SER A 85 -29.16 42.07 -12.71
N PRO A 86 -28.43 42.88 -11.93
CA PRO A 86 -29.04 43.88 -11.09
C PRO A 86 -29.13 45.22 -11.84
N LYS A 87 -30.31 45.84 -11.72
CA LYS A 87 -30.71 47.23 -12.04
C LYS A 87 -31.34 47.51 -13.41
#